data_AF-A0A2V9YCG4-F1
#
_entry.id   AF-A0A2V9YCG4-F1
#
_cell.length_a   1.000
_cell.length_b   1.000
_cell.length_c   1.000
_cell.angle_alpha   90.00
_cell.angle_beta   90.00
_cell.angle_gamma   90.00
#
_symmetry.space_group_name_H-M   'P 1'
#
loop_
_entity.id
_entity.type
_entity.pdbx_description
1 polymer ?
#
loop_
_entity_poly.entity_id
_entity_poly.type
_entity_poly.pdbx_seq_one_letter_code
_entity_poly.pdbx_strand_id
1 'polypeptide(L)'
;MRTFRFAAISVLLVALAEAGWWANRRYQPINQRPVQQQSLAMQPVSLQQLNSSQTSAPAVPTVGEAAAETEQRLGPFSVAGKDYRIMLRKKKRQPGPTQETGDTVVAMEIRDAADTILYQRTFPHQSADVEFSDAWFVSAGVLTGTNGTGLLVSYDLDSEPSAPEPESSEWYQVFGVVKGKFKPFSGPILVQGEVPSVDRTSKQFKSAGPLDSQSDALNFKVWAHHFRLIYPVRVDWNQGKLNPAQACDTANAGGSRRPCQYAVTPEDDRRTDGLTFVQLCPDSAACKNPERVLVKEDSKVELLSCATVVQWSEGLTSRPTGKPDSMDDQGGISVSSDNVQLKVRVDGKEGWIHADEDFNALGLPFEQ
;
A
#
# COMPACT_ATOMS: atom_id res chain seq x y z
N MET A 1 4.34 53.09 6.84
CA MET A 1 3.04 52.90 6.13
C MET A 1 3.34 52.53 4.68
N ARG A 2 2.83 51.35 4.24
CA ARG A 2 2.82 50.69 2.90
C ARG A 2 3.31 49.22 3.03
N THR A 3 2.57 48.33 3.70
CA THR A 3 1.50 47.40 3.22
C THR A 3 1.94 46.45 2.08
N PHE A 4 2.19 45.16 2.35
CA PHE A 4 1.22 44.04 2.42
C PHE A 4 0.40 43.83 1.13
N ARG A 5 0.98 43.26 0.06
CA ARG A 5 0.23 42.64 -1.08
C ARG A 5 1.10 41.69 -1.93
N PHE A 6 1.60 40.56 -1.41
CA PHE A 6 2.16 39.51 -2.30
C PHE A 6 1.97 38.06 -1.81
N ALA A 7 1.43 37.81 -0.61
CA ALA A 7 1.34 36.44 -0.07
C ALA A 7 0.07 35.65 -0.46
N ALA A 8 -0.90 36.24 -1.17
CA ALA A 8 -2.21 35.59 -1.41
C ALA A 8 -2.33 34.85 -2.76
N ILE A 9 -1.39 35.02 -3.69
CA ILE A 9 -1.50 34.43 -5.04
C ILE A 9 -0.82 33.05 -5.11
N SER A 10 0.19 32.78 -4.29
CA SER A 10 0.92 31.50 -4.31
C SER A 10 0.14 30.33 -3.71
N VAL A 11 -0.88 30.58 -2.89
CA VAL A 11 -1.71 29.51 -2.28
C VAL A 11 -2.79 29.01 -3.25
N LEU A 12 -3.18 29.80 -4.26
CA LEU A 12 -4.23 29.42 -5.21
C LEU A 12 -3.73 28.54 -6.37
N LEU A 13 -2.41 28.58 -6.68
CA LEU A 13 -1.83 27.80 -7.78
C LEU A 13 -1.45 26.37 -7.40
N VAL A 14 -1.28 26.06 -6.11
CA VAL A 14 -1.02 24.69 -5.65
C VAL A 14 -2.33 23.89 -5.54
N ALA A 15 -3.46 24.54 -5.23
CA ALA A 15 -4.76 23.88 -5.11
C ALA A 15 -5.39 23.46 -6.46
N LEU A 16 -4.93 23.99 -7.59
CA LEU A 16 -5.44 23.63 -8.93
C LEU A 16 -4.63 22.52 -9.63
N ALA A 17 -3.47 22.12 -9.08
CA ALA A 17 -2.67 21.03 -9.63
C ALA A 17 -3.17 19.63 -9.22
N GLU A 18 -3.83 19.50 -8.06
CA GLU A 18 -4.36 18.19 -7.60
C GLU A 18 -5.77 17.86 -8.13
N ALA A 19 -6.55 18.86 -8.55
CA ALA A 19 -7.88 18.63 -9.12
C ALA A 19 -7.85 18.09 -10.57
N GLY A 20 -6.71 18.20 -11.27
CA GLY A 20 -6.57 17.77 -12.67
C GLY A 20 -6.36 16.26 -12.87
N TRP A 21 -5.94 15.54 -11.82
CA TRP A 21 -5.58 14.13 -11.94
C TRP A 21 -6.79 13.16 -11.97
N TRP A 22 -7.94 13.56 -11.42
CA TRP A 22 -9.13 12.70 -11.37
C TRP A 22 -10.04 12.79 -12.61
N ALA A 23 -9.88 13.80 -13.47
CA ALA A 23 -10.87 14.11 -14.51
C ALA A 23 -10.62 13.45 -15.89
N ASN A 24 -9.53 12.69 -16.09
CA ASN A 24 -9.11 12.26 -17.43
C ASN A 24 -9.09 10.74 -17.69
N ARG A 25 -9.77 9.93 -16.86
CA ARG A 25 -10.13 8.54 -17.22
C ARG A 25 -11.29 8.53 -18.21
N ARG A 26 -11.04 8.94 -19.45
CA ARG A 26 -11.95 8.61 -20.56
C ARG A 26 -11.66 7.19 -21.02
N TYR A 27 -12.62 6.31 -20.69
CA TYR A 27 -12.84 5.01 -21.30
C TYR A 27 -12.47 4.99 -22.79
N GLN A 28 -11.48 4.16 -23.16
CA GLN A 28 -11.43 3.62 -24.52
C GLN A 28 -12.20 2.29 -24.52
N PRO A 29 -13.24 2.14 -25.35
CA PRO A 29 -13.95 0.86 -25.46
C PRO A 29 -13.05 -0.17 -26.16
N ILE A 30 -12.76 -1.26 -25.45
CA ILE A 30 -12.12 -2.44 -26.00
C ILE A 30 -13.10 -3.10 -26.99
N ASN A 31 -12.65 -3.28 -28.23
CA ASN A 31 -13.34 -4.00 -29.29
C ASN A 31 -13.63 -5.45 -28.85
N GLN A 32 -14.89 -5.74 -28.53
CA GLN A 32 -15.37 -7.11 -28.30
C GLN A 32 -15.55 -7.83 -29.63
N ARG A 33 -14.90 -8.99 -29.79
CA ARG A 33 -15.22 -9.96 -30.84
C ARG A 33 -16.52 -10.68 -30.49
N PRO A 34 -17.39 -10.99 -31.46
CA PRO A 34 -18.68 -11.61 -31.19
C PRO A 34 -18.53 -13.10 -30.84
N VAL A 35 -19.06 -13.48 -29.68
CA VAL A 35 -19.34 -14.88 -29.32
C VAL A 35 -20.67 -15.25 -29.96
N GLN A 36 -20.66 -16.24 -30.86
CA GLN A 36 -21.86 -16.86 -31.39
C GLN A 36 -22.57 -17.63 -30.28
N GLN A 37 -23.72 -17.13 -29.82
CA GLN A 37 -24.69 -17.90 -29.05
C GLN A 37 -25.53 -18.75 -30.00
N GLN A 38 -25.36 -20.07 -29.91
CA GLN A 38 -26.30 -21.03 -30.47
C GLN A 38 -27.58 -21.06 -29.64
N SER A 39 -28.69 -20.89 -30.34
CA SER A 39 -30.06 -20.94 -29.86
C SER A 39 -30.49 -22.36 -29.50
N LEU A 40 -31.13 -22.51 -28.35
CA LEU A 40 -32.06 -23.61 -28.09
C LEU A 40 -33.42 -23.02 -27.71
N ALA A 41 -34.41 -23.48 -28.46
CA ALA A 41 -35.80 -23.08 -28.40
C ALA A 41 -36.48 -23.56 -27.12
N MET A 42 -37.36 -22.72 -26.55
CA MET A 42 -38.47 -23.17 -25.71
C MET A 42 -39.74 -22.37 -26.00
N GLN A 43 -40.84 -23.10 -25.97
CA GLN A 43 -42.19 -22.79 -26.46
C GLN A 43 -43.00 -21.85 -25.53
N PRO A 44 -44.09 -21.25 -26.04
CA PRO A 44 -44.95 -20.36 -25.25
C PRO A 44 -46.02 -21.14 -24.46
N VAL A 45 -46.26 -20.76 -23.21
CA VAL A 45 -47.44 -21.22 -22.44
C VAL A 45 -48.15 -20.02 -21.80
N SER A 46 -49.36 -19.79 -22.35
CA SER A 46 -50.62 -19.30 -21.80
C SER A 46 -50.66 -18.30 -20.62
N LEU A 47 -51.30 -17.17 -20.91
CA LEU A 47 -51.91 -16.24 -19.95
C LEU A 47 -53.30 -16.74 -19.54
N GLN A 48 -53.55 -16.90 -18.23
CA GLN A 48 -54.91 -17.01 -17.70
C GLN A 48 -55.05 -16.42 -16.28
N GLN A 49 -55.79 -15.30 -16.23
CA GLN A 49 -56.77 -14.81 -15.24
C GLN A 49 -56.48 -14.79 -13.72
N LEU A 50 -56.41 -13.54 -13.21
CA LEU A 50 -57.35 -12.91 -12.24
C LEU A 50 -58.13 -13.81 -11.27
N ASN A 51 -57.80 -13.75 -9.97
CA ASN A 51 -58.64 -13.16 -8.92
C ASN A 51 -58.15 -13.56 -7.52
N SER A 52 -58.05 -12.59 -6.62
CA SER A 52 -58.85 -12.46 -5.40
C SER A 52 -58.09 -11.79 -4.26
N SER A 53 -58.80 -10.85 -3.65
CA SER A 53 -58.42 -9.93 -2.60
C SER A 53 -58.17 -10.67 -1.27
N GLN A 54 -57.06 -10.36 -0.60
CA GLN A 54 -56.96 -10.53 0.84
C GLN A 54 -56.37 -9.26 1.46
N THR A 55 -57.25 -8.57 2.18
CA THR A 55 -56.95 -7.48 3.09
C THR A 55 -56.22 -8.06 4.30
N SER A 56 -54.89 -8.02 4.30
CA SER A 56 -54.07 -8.21 5.49
C SER A 56 -53.64 -6.85 6.04
N ALA A 57 -53.87 -6.67 7.34
CA ALA A 57 -53.57 -5.49 8.13
C ALA A 57 -52.15 -4.93 7.90
N PRO A 58 -51.93 -3.61 8.06
CA PRO A 58 -50.60 -3.03 7.97
C PRO A 58 -49.73 -3.58 9.11
N ALA A 59 -48.86 -4.54 8.78
CA ALA A 59 -47.71 -4.84 9.59
C ALA A 59 -46.83 -3.59 9.59
N VAL A 60 -46.70 -2.97 10.76
CA VAL A 60 -45.67 -1.97 11.01
C VAL A 60 -44.34 -2.61 10.62
N PRO A 61 -43.55 -2.01 9.71
CA PRO A 61 -42.23 -2.53 9.41
C PRO A 61 -41.40 -2.48 10.68
N THR A 62 -41.14 -3.66 11.24
CA THR A 62 -40.19 -3.85 12.32
C THR A 62 -38.87 -3.23 11.90
N VAL A 63 -38.42 -2.29 12.73
CA VAL A 63 -37.10 -1.65 12.72
C VAL A 63 -36.05 -2.64 12.25
N GLY A 64 -35.34 -2.27 11.19
CA GLY A 64 -34.33 -3.10 10.54
C GLY A 64 -33.43 -3.81 11.54
N GLU A 65 -33.34 -5.13 11.38
CA GLU A 65 -32.45 -6.00 12.12
C GLU A 65 -31.02 -5.49 11.93
N ALA A 66 -30.53 -4.72 12.91
CA ALA A 66 -29.15 -4.25 12.92
C ALA A 66 -28.25 -5.49 12.87
N ALA A 67 -27.55 -5.68 11.75
CA ALA A 67 -26.66 -6.81 11.53
C ALA A 67 -25.76 -6.99 12.75
N ALA A 68 -25.78 -8.20 13.34
CA ALA A 68 -25.08 -8.49 14.58
C ALA A 68 -23.58 -8.19 14.46
N GLU A 69 -23.07 -7.28 15.28
CA GLU A 69 -21.64 -7.04 15.42
C GLU A 69 -21.01 -8.20 16.19
N THR A 70 -19.90 -8.73 15.67
CA THR A 70 -19.09 -9.76 16.34
C THR A 70 -17.77 -9.16 16.83
N GLU A 71 -17.21 -9.71 17.90
CA GLU A 71 -15.94 -9.27 18.46
C GLU A 71 -14.85 -10.33 18.24
N GLN A 72 -13.70 -9.92 17.73
CA GLN A 72 -12.51 -10.76 17.65
C GLN A 72 -11.39 -10.15 18.48
N ARG A 73 -10.73 -10.98 19.29
CA ARG A 73 -9.55 -10.59 20.05
C ARG A 73 -8.27 -11.08 19.36
N LEU A 74 -7.27 -10.20 19.25
CA LEU A 74 -5.89 -10.55 18.88
C LEU A 74 -4.95 -10.35 20.09
N GLY A 75 -3.93 -11.21 20.20
CA GLY A 75 -2.96 -11.19 21.30
C GLY A 75 -3.35 -12.11 22.48
N PRO A 76 -2.69 -11.98 23.64
CA PRO A 76 -1.90 -10.82 24.07
C PRO A 76 -0.57 -10.67 23.31
N PHE A 77 -0.10 -9.43 23.20
CA PHE A 77 1.18 -9.04 22.64
C PHE A 77 2.03 -8.40 23.73
N SER A 78 3.21 -8.96 24.02
CA SER A 78 4.10 -8.41 25.03
C SER A 78 5.02 -7.36 24.40
N VAL A 79 4.90 -6.10 24.84
CA VAL A 79 5.68 -4.97 24.35
C VAL A 79 6.28 -4.25 25.55
N ALA A 80 7.62 -4.16 25.59
CA ALA A 80 8.36 -3.58 26.71
C ALA A 80 7.96 -4.16 28.08
N GLY A 81 7.70 -5.48 28.12
CA GLY A 81 7.32 -6.21 29.33
C GLY A 81 5.88 -5.98 29.81
N LYS A 82 5.03 -5.35 29.01
CA LYS A 82 3.60 -5.16 29.28
C LYS A 82 2.76 -5.85 28.22
N ASP A 83 1.62 -6.39 28.63
CA ASP A 83 0.70 -7.06 27.71
C ASP A 83 -0.36 -6.11 27.16
N TYR A 84 -0.52 -6.17 25.84
CA TYR A 84 -1.51 -5.44 25.09
C TYR A 84 -2.39 -6.41 24.31
N ARG A 85 -3.66 -6.05 24.12
CA ARG A 85 -4.61 -6.81 23.29
C ARG A 85 -5.27 -5.89 22.28
N ILE A 86 -5.60 -6.44 21.12
CA ILE A 86 -6.38 -5.73 20.12
C ILE A 86 -7.77 -6.34 20.08
N MET A 87 -8.79 -5.48 20.21
CA MET A 87 -10.19 -5.84 20.09
C MET A 87 -10.69 -5.32 18.75
N LEU A 88 -11.15 -6.23 17.88
CA LEU A 88 -11.74 -5.92 16.59
C LEU A 88 -13.24 -6.11 16.68
N ARG A 89 -14.01 -5.09 16.28
CA ARG A 89 -15.44 -5.23 16.03
C ARG A 89 -15.65 -5.45 14.54
N LYS A 90 -16.45 -6.45 14.21
CA LYS A 90 -16.69 -6.89 12.84
C LYS A 90 -18.18 -6.92 12.52
N LYS A 91 -18.49 -6.62 11.27
CA LYS A 91 -19.82 -6.82 10.67
C LYS A 91 -19.72 -7.78 9.51
N LYS A 92 -20.85 -8.39 9.15
CA LYS A 92 -20.95 -9.11 7.89
C LYS A 92 -20.74 -8.13 6.74
N ARG A 93 -19.83 -8.48 5.84
CA ARG A 93 -19.66 -7.82 4.54
C ARG A 93 -20.95 -8.05 3.75
N GLN A 94 -21.48 -6.99 3.14
CA GLN A 94 -22.59 -7.15 2.20
C GLN A 94 -22.06 -7.82 0.92
N PRO A 95 -22.81 -8.75 0.31
CA PRO A 95 -22.37 -9.38 -0.91
C PRO A 95 -22.21 -8.33 -2.02
N GLY A 96 -21.01 -8.23 -2.60
CA GLY A 96 -20.77 -7.38 -3.75
C GLY A 96 -21.19 -8.05 -5.06
N PRO A 97 -20.76 -7.49 -6.22
CA PRO A 97 -21.07 -8.05 -7.53
C PRO A 97 -20.62 -9.50 -7.73
N THR A 98 -19.54 -9.93 -7.05
CA THR A 98 -19.02 -11.30 -7.10
C THR A 98 -19.75 -12.25 -6.13
N GLN A 99 -20.70 -11.74 -5.32
CA GLN A 99 -21.42 -12.48 -4.28
C GLN A 99 -20.53 -13.08 -3.20
N GLU A 100 -19.28 -12.61 -3.08
CA GLU A 100 -18.41 -13.01 -1.99
C GLU A 100 -18.95 -12.48 -0.66
N THR A 101 -18.82 -13.30 0.37
CA THR A 101 -19.32 -13.01 1.71
C THR A 101 -18.18 -13.14 2.70
N GLY A 102 -18.22 -12.35 3.76
CA GLY A 102 -17.15 -12.33 4.74
C GLY A 102 -17.48 -11.43 5.92
N ASP A 103 -16.46 -11.14 6.71
CA ASP A 103 -16.54 -10.15 7.78
C ASP A 103 -15.62 -8.98 7.44
N THR A 104 -16.07 -7.76 7.73
CA THR A 104 -15.29 -6.53 7.61
C THR A 104 -15.09 -5.92 9.00
N VAL A 105 -13.87 -5.45 9.28
CA VAL A 105 -13.57 -4.74 10.54
C VAL A 105 -14.16 -3.34 10.47
N VAL A 106 -14.96 -2.97 11.47
CA VAL A 106 -15.58 -1.63 11.56
C VAL A 106 -14.98 -0.78 12.69
N ALA A 107 -14.31 -1.43 13.64
CA ALA A 107 -13.51 -0.74 14.64
C ALA A 107 -12.38 -1.61 15.19
N MET A 108 -11.31 -0.97 15.62
CA MET A 108 -10.17 -1.54 16.33
C MET A 108 -9.89 -0.75 17.60
N GLU A 109 -9.64 -1.45 18.70
CA GLU A 109 -9.15 -0.87 19.94
C GLU A 109 -7.90 -1.60 20.43
N ILE A 110 -6.89 -0.86 20.88
CA ILE A 110 -5.72 -1.42 21.57
C ILE A 110 -5.90 -1.14 23.06
N ARG A 111 -5.91 -2.19 23.87
CA ARG A 111 -6.12 -2.13 25.32
C ARG A 111 -4.95 -2.74 26.08
N ASP A 112 -4.67 -2.23 27.27
CA ASP A 112 -3.70 -2.87 28.18
C ASP A 112 -4.33 -4.03 28.99
N ALA A 113 -3.52 -4.62 29.87
CA ALA A 113 -3.94 -5.67 30.79
C ALA A 113 -5.04 -5.24 31.79
N ALA A 114 -5.18 -3.94 32.06
CA ALA A 114 -6.24 -3.38 32.89
C ALA A 114 -7.51 -3.03 32.09
N ASP A 115 -7.56 -3.39 30.81
CA ASP A 115 -8.65 -3.07 29.88
C ASP A 115 -8.80 -1.57 29.55
N THR A 116 -7.77 -0.77 29.81
CA THR A 116 -7.79 0.66 29.44
C THR A 116 -7.56 0.79 27.93
N ILE A 117 -8.45 1.49 27.23
CA ILE A 117 -8.29 1.79 25.79
C ILE A 117 -7.19 2.84 25.62
N LEU A 118 -6.11 2.45 24.96
CA LEU A 118 -4.95 3.30 24.68
C LEU A 118 -4.98 3.89 23.27
N TYR A 119 -5.62 3.17 22.35
CA TYR A 119 -5.80 3.58 20.96
C TYR A 119 -7.11 3.02 20.41
N GLN A 120 -7.76 3.78 19.53
CA GLN A 120 -8.99 3.37 18.85
C GLN A 120 -8.99 3.91 17.42
N ARG A 121 -9.49 3.10 16.48
CA ARG A 121 -9.74 3.45 15.09
C ARG A 121 -11.09 2.87 14.65
N THR A 122 -11.82 3.60 13.83
CA THR A 122 -13.01 3.11 13.12
C THR A 122 -12.69 3.01 11.63
N PHE A 123 -13.42 2.16 10.93
CA PHE A 123 -13.24 1.94 9.50
C PHE A 123 -14.59 2.14 8.80
N PRO A 124 -14.58 2.67 7.56
CA PRO A 124 -15.81 2.84 6.82
C PRO A 124 -16.47 1.49 6.56
N HIS A 125 -17.78 1.46 6.70
CA HIS A 125 -18.61 0.31 6.34
C HIS A 125 -19.77 0.78 5.49
N GLN A 126 -19.80 0.34 4.23
CA GLN A 126 -20.84 0.74 3.29
C GLN A 126 -22.18 0.07 3.66
N SER A 127 -23.25 0.84 3.63
CA SER A 127 -24.63 0.33 3.69
C SER A 127 -25.05 -0.23 2.32
N ALA A 128 -26.03 -1.15 2.31
CA ALA A 128 -26.40 -2.06 1.22
C ALA A 128 -26.74 -1.48 -0.18
N ASP A 129 -26.63 -0.17 -0.40
CA ASP A 129 -27.08 0.53 -1.61
C ASP A 129 -25.94 0.95 -2.56
N VAL A 130 -24.74 0.38 -2.42
CA VAL A 130 -23.56 0.76 -3.22
C VAL A 130 -23.10 -0.41 -4.09
N GLU A 131 -22.63 -0.09 -5.30
CA GLU A 131 -22.16 -1.05 -6.33
C GLU A 131 -20.83 -1.73 -5.98
N PHE A 132 -20.13 -1.21 -4.95
CA PHE A 132 -18.85 -1.72 -4.47
C PHE A 132 -19.01 -2.34 -3.08
N SER A 133 -18.28 -3.43 -2.81
CA SER A 133 -18.22 -4.01 -1.47
C SER A 133 -16.80 -3.95 -0.94
N ASP A 134 -16.58 -3.13 0.10
CA ASP A 134 -15.29 -2.97 0.75
C ASP A 134 -15.23 -3.79 2.06
N ALA A 135 -14.15 -4.54 2.24
CA ALA A 135 -13.85 -5.28 3.44
C ALA A 135 -12.48 -4.88 4.03
N TRP A 136 -12.50 -4.38 5.26
CA TRP A 136 -11.29 -4.05 6.00
C TRP A 136 -10.80 -5.25 6.78
N PHE A 137 -9.50 -5.50 6.69
CA PHE A 137 -8.79 -6.49 7.49
C PHE A 137 -7.74 -5.81 8.36
N VAL A 138 -7.58 -6.34 9.57
CA VAL A 138 -6.59 -5.86 10.54
C VAL A 138 -5.80 -7.05 11.05
N SER A 139 -4.48 -6.96 10.93
CA SER A 139 -3.56 -7.93 11.48
C SER A 139 -2.55 -7.25 12.40
N ALA A 140 -1.95 -8.01 13.33
CA ALA A 140 -0.94 -7.47 14.22
C ALA A 140 0.01 -8.53 14.74
N GLY A 141 1.20 -8.09 15.13
CA GLY A 141 2.23 -8.91 15.73
C GLY A 141 3.33 -8.09 16.38
N VAL A 142 4.20 -8.77 17.13
CA VAL A 142 5.26 -8.12 17.91
C VAL A 142 6.42 -7.77 16.99
N LEU A 143 6.77 -6.49 16.95
CA LEU A 143 7.99 -6.00 16.32
C LEU A 143 9.14 -6.05 17.32
N THR A 144 10.14 -6.88 17.05
CA THR A 144 11.34 -7.01 17.87
C THR A 144 12.54 -6.46 17.14
N GLY A 145 13.20 -5.49 17.77
CA GLY A 145 14.48 -4.98 17.35
C GLY A 145 15.56 -5.13 18.42
N THR A 146 16.76 -4.72 18.06
CA THR A 146 17.94 -4.76 18.94
C THR A 146 17.79 -3.78 20.10
N ASN A 147 17.17 -2.62 19.84
CA ASN A 147 17.07 -1.52 20.80
C ASN A 147 15.68 -1.41 21.45
N GLY A 148 14.72 -2.26 21.06
CA GLY A 148 13.37 -2.16 21.59
C GLY A 148 12.40 -3.18 21.00
N THR A 149 11.19 -3.16 21.55
CA THR A 149 10.06 -3.95 21.08
C THR A 149 8.87 -3.03 20.86
N GLY A 150 8.06 -3.34 19.86
CA GLY A 150 6.84 -2.63 19.52
C GLY A 150 5.73 -3.59 19.06
N LEU A 151 4.63 -3.00 18.66
CA LEU A 151 3.53 -3.68 18.00
C LEU A 151 3.44 -3.13 16.58
N LEU A 152 3.50 -4.00 15.58
CA LEU A 152 3.22 -3.64 14.19
C LEU A 152 1.80 -4.08 13.87
N VAL A 153 0.98 -3.13 13.42
CA VAL A 153 -0.38 -3.35 12.96
C VAL A 153 -0.39 -3.13 11.45
N SER A 154 -0.98 -4.07 10.70
CA SER A 154 -1.27 -3.88 9.28
C SER A 154 -2.78 -3.73 9.06
N TYR A 155 -3.14 -2.88 8.11
CA TYR A 155 -4.48 -2.69 7.62
C TYR A 155 -4.49 -3.01 6.13
N ASP A 156 -5.52 -3.72 5.70
CA ASP A 156 -5.71 -4.11 4.31
C ASP A 156 -7.18 -3.86 3.92
N LEU A 157 -7.39 -3.51 2.66
CA LEU A 157 -8.68 -3.17 2.10
C LEU A 157 -8.91 -4.04 0.85
N ASP A 158 -9.87 -4.92 0.95
CA ASP A 158 -10.38 -5.69 -0.18
C ASP A 158 -11.60 -4.98 -0.76
N SER A 159 -11.55 -4.61 -2.03
CA SER A 159 -12.62 -3.92 -2.75
C SER A 159 -13.15 -4.78 -3.88
N GLU A 160 -14.48 -4.96 -3.92
CA GLU A 160 -15.17 -5.66 -5.01
C GLU A 160 -15.89 -4.68 -5.96
N PRO A 161 -15.82 -4.90 -7.29
CA PRO A 161 -15.00 -5.91 -7.95
C PRO A 161 -13.52 -5.58 -7.84
N SER A 162 -12.69 -6.58 -7.53
CA SER A 162 -11.25 -6.41 -7.48
C SER A 162 -10.74 -6.08 -8.87
N ALA A 163 -10.12 -4.91 -9.06
CA ALA A 163 -9.29 -4.72 -10.22
C ALA A 163 -8.16 -5.76 -10.18
N PRO A 164 -7.65 -6.26 -11.32
CA PRO A 164 -6.40 -6.98 -11.33
C PRO A 164 -5.29 -5.99 -10.97
N GLU A 165 -5.12 -5.74 -9.69
CA GLU A 165 -4.00 -4.94 -9.20
C GLU A 165 -2.77 -5.86 -9.20
N PRO A 166 -1.67 -5.45 -9.83
CA PRO A 166 -0.45 -6.23 -9.79
C PRO A 166 0.07 -6.38 -8.35
N GLU A 167 -0.33 -5.48 -7.43
CA GLU A 167 0.08 -5.48 -6.03
C GLU A 167 -1.03 -4.98 -5.10
N SER A 168 -1.13 -5.62 -3.92
CA SER A 168 -1.97 -5.13 -2.83
C SER A 168 -1.37 -3.86 -2.20
N SER A 169 -2.21 -2.86 -1.98
CA SER A 169 -1.86 -1.70 -1.16
C SER A 169 -2.18 -1.98 0.31
N GLU A 170 -1.15 -2.02 1.16
CA GLU A 170 -1.31 -2.26 2.60
C GLU A 170 -0.87 -1.02 3.40
N TRP A 171 -1.46 -0.83 4.58
CA TRP A 171 -1.04 0.21 5.52
C TRP A 171 -0.37 -0.39 6.74
N TYR A 172 0.74 0.20 7.17
CA TYR A 172 1.49 -0.28 8.33
C TYR A 172 1.60 0.80 9.41
N GLN A 173 1.38 0.43 10.67
CA GLN A 173 1.52 1.35 11.80
C GLN A 173 2.28 0.71 12.96
N VAL A 174 3.31 1.40 13.43
CA VAL A 174 4.12 0.97 14.56
C VAL A 174 3.65 1.65 15.84
N PHE A 175 3.51 0.86 16.89
CA PHE A 175 3.27 1.32 18.25
C PHE A 175 4.40 0.87 19.17
N GLY A 176 4.67 1.66 20.20
CA GLY A 176 5.66 1.30 21.21
C GLY A 176 5.51 2.11 22.48
N VAL A 177 6.35 1.80 23.46
CA VAL A 177 6.33 2.46 24.77
C VAL A 177 7.45 3.49 24.85
N VAL A 178 7.09 4.77 24.96
CA VAL A 178 8.03 5.88 25.13
C VAL A 178 7.76 6.57 26.45
N LYS A 179 8.80 6.66 27.29
CA LYS A 179 8.68 7.24 28.65
C LYS A 179 7.51 6.63 29.44
N GLY A 180 7.35 5.31 29.34
CA GLY A 180 6.30 4.54 30.02
C GLY A 180 4.90 4.61 29.40
N LYS A 181 4.70 5.41 28.34
CA LYS A 181 3.40 5.56 27.65
C LYS A 181 3.40 4.82 26.32
N PHE A 182 2.40 3.97 26.13
CA PHE A 182 2.14 3.33 24.84
C PHE A 182 1.52 4.34 23.87
N LYS A 183 2.09 4.48 22.69
CA LYS A 183 1.60 5.40 21.65
C LYS A 183 2.00 4.92 20.25
N PRO A 184 1.29 5.33 19.19
CA PRO A 184 1.78 5.17 17.82
C PRO A 184 3.06 5.99 17.61
N PHE A 185 3.96 5.49 16.75
CA PHE A 185 5.18 6.20 16.34
C PHE A 185 4.94 7.14 15.15
N SER A 186 3.95 6.83 14.31
CA SER A 186 3.46 7.62 13.18
C SER A 186 1.96 7.33 12.95
N GLY A 187 1.32 8.06 12.04
CA GLY A 187 0.11 7.56 11.37
C GLY A 187 0.39 6.28 10.56
N PRO A 188 -0.63 5.61 10.01
CA PRO A 188 -0.44 4.51 9.08
C PRO A 188 0.43 4.92 7.89
N ILE A 189 1.25 4.04 7.37
CA ILE A 189 2.08 4.29 6.18
C ILE A 189 1.54 3.42 5.06
N LEU A 190 1.04 4.04 4.00
CA LEU A 190 0.63 3.34 2.79
C LEU A 190 1.88 2.82 2.05
N VAL A 191 1.85 1.54 1.72
CA VAL A 191 2.90 0.87 0.95
C VAL A 191 2.24 0.06 -0.16
N GLN A 192 2.67 0.31 -1.39
CA GLN A 192 2.37 -0.55 -2.53
C GLN A 192 3.39 -1.67 -2.54
N GLY A 193 2.98 -2.84 -2.04
CA GLY A 193 3.85 -4.00 -1.84
C GLY A 193 3.72 -4.62 -0.45
N GLU A 194 4.77 -5.30 -0.01
CA GLU A 194 4.82 -6.08 1.24
C GLU A 194 6.04 -5.70 2.10
N VAL A 195 5.97 -5.92 3.41
CA VAL A 195 7.16 -5.97 4.28
C VAL A 195 7.84 -7.35 4.11
N PRO A 196 9.05 -7.47 3.53
CA PRO A 196 9.63 -8.77 3.17
C PRO A 196 10.02 -9.65 4.36
N SER A 197 10.12 -9.07 5.56
CA SER A 197 10.55 -9.75 6.79
C SER A 197 9.37 -10.19 7.66
N VAL A 198 8.17 -10.26 7.09
CA VAL A 198 6.97 -10.71 7.79
C VAL A 198 6.82 -12.22 7.64
N ASP A 199 7.16 -12.96 8.68
CA ASP A 199 6.57 -14.28 8.84
C ASP A 199 5.15 -14.11 9.39
N ARG A 200 4.18 -14.02 8.45
CA ARG A 200 2.75 -13.83 8.76
C ARG A 200 2.22 -14.95 9.67
N THR A 201 2.86 -16.12 9.67
CA THR A 201 2.46 -17.27 10.49
C THR A 201 2.92 -17.15 11.94
N SER A 202 4.10 -16.59 12.20
CA SER A 202 4.64 -16.45 13.56
C SER A 202 4.18 -15.18 14.28
N LYS A 203 3.60 -14.20 13.57
CA LYS A 203 3.22 -12.88 14.12
C LYS A 203 4.40 -12.19 14.84
N GLN A 204 5.63 -12.52 14.43
CA GLN A 204 6.85 -11.88 14.89
C GLN A 204 7.49 -11.16 13.71
N PHE A 205 7.84 -9.91 13.94
CA PHE A 205 8.54 -9.08 12.99
C PHE A 205 9.92 -8.78 13.54
N LYS A 206 10.95 -9.01 12.74
CA LYS A 206 12.32 -8.63 13.09
C LYS A 206 12.67 -7.37 12.34
N SER A 207 13.07 -6.33 13.06
CA SER A 207 13.74 -5.22 12.40
C SER A 207 15.12 -5.68 11.95
N ALA A 208 15.51 -5.34 10.74
CA ALA A 208 16.88 -5.49 10.27
C ALA A 208 17.61 -4.17 10.49
N GLY A 209 18.89 -4.21 10.84
CA GLY A 209 19.71 -3.01 10.72
C GLY A 209 19.85 -2.63 9.24
N PRO A 210 19.88 -1.34 8.87
CA PRO A 210 20.55 -0.94 7.65
C PRO A 210 21.95 -1.55 7.65
N LEU A 211 22.44 -2.00 6.49
CA LEU A 211 23.83 -2.42 6.34
C LEU A 211 24.72 -1.35 7.02
N ASP A 212 25.46 -1.77 8.05
CA ASP A 212 26.39 -0.97 8.86
C ASP A 212 25.82 -0.10 10.01
N SER A 213 24.53 -0.20 10.32
CA SER A 213 23.89 0.58 11.39
C SER A 213 23.40 -0.28 12.56
N GLN A 214 23.74 0.13 13.79
CA GLN A 214 23.18 -0.40 15.06
C GLN A 214 21.70 0.01 15.27
N SER A 215 21.10 0.78 14.36
CA SER A 215 19.68 1.17 14.44
C SER A 215 18.78 0.10 13.85
N ASP A 216 17.62 -0.08 14.47
CA ASP A 216 16.56 -0.95 13.95
C ASP A 216 15.84 -0.29 12.77
N ALA A 217 15.55 -1.04 11.71
CA ALA A 217 14.77 -0.59 10.57
C ALA A 217 13.71 -1.61 10.12
N LEU A 218 12.62 -1.10 9.58
CA LEU A 218 11.60 -1.82 8.83
C LEU A 218 11.91 -1.68 7.34
N ASN A 219 11.98 -2.80 6.65
CA ASN A 219 12.18 -2.82 5.21
C ASN A 219 10.84 -2.90 4.51
N PHE A 220 10.55 -1.92 3.65
CA PHE A 220 9.35 -1.92 2.82
C PHE A 220 9.74 -2.25 1.39
N LYS A 221 9.04 -3.20 0.76
CA LYS A 221 9.08 -3.40 -0.68
C LYS A 221 8.25 -2.26 -1.30
N VAL A 222 8.87 -1.48 -2.18
CA VAL A 222 8.23 -0.31 -2.80
C VAL A 222 8.36 -0.41 -4.30
N TRP A 223 7.23 -0.23 -4.99
CA TRP A 223 7.19 -0.16 -6.45
C TRP A 223 7.99 1.03 -6.98
N ALA A 224 8.91 0.76 -7.90
CA ALA A 224 9.75 1.74 -8.58
C ALA A 224 9.52 1.68 -10.09
N HIS A 225 8.25 1.59 -10.50
CA HIS A 225 7.75 1.65 -11.88
C HIS A 225 8.03 0.44 -12.79
N HIS A 226 9.17 -0.23 -12.60
CA HIS A 226 9.57 -1.41 -13.39
C HIS A 226 9.99 -2.60 -12.53
N PHE A 227 10.31 -2.34 -11.27
CA PHE A 227 10.84 -3.31 -10.33
C PHE A 227 10.59 -2.80 -8.91
N ARG A 228 10.93 -3.62 -7.92
CA ARG A 228 10.74 -3.27 -6.52
C ARG A 228 12.06 -3.00 -5.82
N LEU A 229 12.12 -1.88 -5.12
CA LEU A 229 13.23 -1.56 -4.23
C LEU A 229 12.88 -1.87 -2.78
N ILE A 230 13.91 -2.02 -1.95
CA ILE A 230 13.78 -2.14 -0.51
C ILE A 230 14.07 -0.78 0.12
N TYR A 231 13.04 -0.16 0.69
CA TYR A 231 13.14 1.12 1.38
C TYR A 231 13.22 0.91 2.90
N PRO A 232 14.38 1.18 3.53
CA PRO A 232 14.52 1.02 4.97
C PRO A 232 14.01 2.25 5.73
N VAL A 233 13.10 2.02 6.68
CA VAL A 233 12.58 3.02 7.61
C VAL A 233 13.09 2.72 9.02
N ARG A 234 13.91 3.62 9.55
CA ARG A 234 14.47 3.55 10.90
C ARG A 234 13.37 3.70 11.94
N VAL A 235 13.42 2.82 12.95
CA VAL A 235 12.57 2.87 14.13
C VAL A 235 13.34 3.55 15.27
N ASP A 236 12.96 4.77 15.61
CA ASP A 236 13.52 5.47 16.77
C ASP A 236 12.70 5.16 18.02
N TRP A 237 13.10 4.12 18.76
CA TRP A 237 12.43 3.68 19.98
C TRP A 237 12.42 4.73 21.10
N ASN A 238 13.45 5.59 21.16
CA ASN A 238 13.58 6.59 22.22
C ASN A 238 12.62 7.76 22.02
N GLN A 239 12.42 8.18 20.78
CA GLN A 239 11.49 9.25 20.44
C GLN A 239 10.08 8.74 20.15
N GLY A 240 9.97 7.46 19.77
CA GLY A 240 8.79 6.85 19.18
C GLY A 240 8.45 7.54 17.88
N LYS A 241 9.36 7.45 16.91
CA LYS A 241 9.23 8.02 15.56
C LYS A 241 9.72 7.04 14.51
N LEU A 242 9.19 7.17 13.31
CA LEU A 242 9.69 6.51 12.11
C LEU A 242 10.35 7.56 11.21
N ASN A 243 11.52 7.24 10.68
CA ASN A 243 12.25 8.13 9.78
C ASN A 243 12.88 7.31 8.65
N PRO A 244 13.11 7.89 7.46
CA PRO A 244 14.01 7.29 6.48
C PRO A 244 15.32 6.84 7.13
N ALA A 245 15.76 5.61 6.91
CA ALA A 245 17.03 5.14 7.46
C ALA A 245 18.25 5.75 6.73
N GLN A 246 18.05 6.17 5.48
CA GLN A 246 19.03 6.89 4.69
C GLN A 246 18.54 8.34 4.50
N ALA A 247 19.37 9.30 4.92
CA ALA A 247 19.17 10.71 4.59
C ALA A 247 20.12 11.05 3.43
N CYS A 248 19.68 10.86 2.19
CA CYS A 248 20.41 11.44 1.06
C CYS A 248 20.06 12.90 1.00
N ASP A 249 21.09 13.75 1.01
CA ASP A 249 20.98 15.19 1.15
C ASP A 249 19.85 15.75 0.29
N THR A 250 18.75 16.15 0.96
CA THR A 250 17.79 17.07 0.37
C THR A 250 18.58 18.33 0.11
N ALA A 251 18.82 18.60 -1.17
CA ALA A 251 19.64 19.71 -1.59
C ALA A 251 19.34 20.99 -0.80
N ASN A 252 20.39 21.60 -0.26
CA ASN A 252 20.34 22.98 0.22
C ASN A 252 19.69 23.85 -0.87
N ALA A 253 18.87 24.82 -0.44
CA ALA A 253 18.04 25.69 -1.28
C ALA A 253 18.66 25.99 -2.66
N GLY A 254 18.23 25.24 -3.69
CA GLY A 254 18.64 25.41 -5.09
C GLY A 254 19.38 24.25 -5.77
N GLY A 255 19.74 23.16 -5.07
CA GLY A 255 20.37 21.99 -5.71
C GLY A 255 19.38 20.90 -6.15
N SER A 256 19.79 20.05 -7.09
CA SER A 256 19.05 18.83 -7.45
C SER A 256 19.12 17.81 -6.32
N ARG A 257 18.01 17.15 -5.96
CA ARG A 257 18.00 16.07 -4.95
C ARG A 257 18.91 14.94 -5.42
N ARG A 258 19.87 14.54 -4.59
CA ARG A 258 20.75 13.42 -4.93
C ARG A 258 19.99 12.09 -4.73
N PRO A 259 20.05 11.16 -5.70
CA PRO A 259 19.45 9.84 -5.52
C PRO A 259 20.18 9.05 -4.43
N CYS A 260 19.43 8.27 -3.66
CA CYS A 260 19.98 7.25 -2.77
C CYS A 260 20.15 5.94 -3.51
N GLN A 261 21.05 5.08 -3.02
CA GLN A 261 21.16 3.70 -3.48
C GLN A 261 20.40 2.75 -2.54
N TYR A 262 19.47 2.00 -3.13
CA TYR A 262 18.63 1.01 -2.46
C TYR A 262 18.92 -0.39 -2.98
N ALA A 263 18.73 -1.39 -2.12
CA ALA A 263 18.64 -2.77 -2.56
C ALA A 263 17.38 -2.97 -3.41
N VAL A 264 17.41 -3.96 -4.29
CA VAL A 264 16.32 -4.31 -5.20
C VAL A 264 15.92 -5.75 -4.95
N THR A 265 14.62 -6.04 -5.08
CA THR A 265 14.14 -7.41 -4.96
C THR A 265 14.33 -8.11 -6.31
N PRO A 266 14.84 -9.36 -6.34
CA PRO A 266 14.76 -10.18 -7.54
C PRO A 266 13.28 -10.30 -7.99
N GLU A 267 13.07 -10.37 -9.31
CA GLU A 267 11.76 -10.68 -9.88
C GLU A 267 11.86 -12.12 -10.39
N ASP A 268 10.98 -13.00 -9.91
CA ASP A 268 11.09 -14.45 -10.14
C ASP A 268 10.72 -14.84 -11.57
N ASP A 269 9.88 -14.05 -12.25
CA ASP A 269 9.33 -14.35 -13.58
C ASP A 269 9.79 -13.34 -14.66
N ARG A 270 11.11 -13.19 -14.84
CA ARG A 270 11.62 -12.43 -15.99
C ARG A 270 11.55 -13.28 -17.24
N ARG A 271 10.74 -12.86 -18.20
CA ARG A 271 10.76 -13.42 -19.55
C ARG A 271 11.39 -12.41 -20.48
N THR A 272 12.53 -12.78 -21.04
CA THR A 272 13.09 -12.11 -22.21
C THR A 272 12.60 -12.87 -23.44
N ASP A 273 11.69 -12.25 -24.19
CA ASP A 273 11.19 -12.83 -25.44
C ASP A 273 12.27 -12.69 -26.53
N GLY A 274 13.16 -13.68 -26.62
CA GLY A 274 14.14 -13.78 -27.68
C GLY A 274 15.41 -12.95 -27.47
N LEU A 275 15.96 -12.45 -28.57
CA LEU A 275 17.26 -11.77 -28.61
C LEU A 275 17.07 -10.26 -28.57
N THR A 276 17.62 -9.61 -27.54
CA THR A 276 17.54 -8.15 -27.35
C THR A 276 18.89 -7.57 -26.91
N PHE A 277 18.94 -6.26 -26.70
CA PHE A 277 20.13 -5.54 -26.26
C PHE A 277 19.80 -4.56 -25.16
N VAL A 278 20.73 -4.39 -24.22
CA VAL A 278 20.69 -3.34 -23.21
C VAL A 278 21.89 -2.41 -23.34
N GLN A 279 21.71 -1.14 -23.02
CA GLN A 279 22.77 -0.14 -22.91
C GLN A 279 23.24 -0.04 -21.46
N LEU A 280 24.43 -0.57 -21.17
CA LEU A 280 25.02 -0.48 -19.84
C LEU A 280 25.86 0.79 -19.71
N CYS A 281 25.35 1.74 -18.92
CA CYS A 281 26.04 2.98 -18.59
C CYS A 281 27.05 2.73 -17.45
N PRO A 282 28.28 3.28 -17.50
CA PRO A 282 29.26 3.08 -16.43
C PRO A 282 28.94 3.86 -15.14
N ASP A 283 28.18 4.95 -15.24
CA ASP A 283 27.83 5.86 -14.14
C ASP A 283 26.31 6.10 -14.10
N SER A 284 25.73 6.11 -12.90
CA SER A 284 24.28 6.29 -12.70
C SER A 284 23.82 7.73 -13.01
N ALA A 285 24.68 8.72 -12.79
CA ALA A 285 24.35 10.13 -12.99
C ALA A 285 24.47 10.57 -14.46
N ALA A 286 25.29 9.89 -15.26
CA ALA A 286 25.49 10.23 -16.66
C ALA A 286 25.85 9.01 -17.52
N CYS A 287 25.03 8.74 -18.53
CA CYS A 287 25.30 7.69 -19.50
C CYS A 287 26.22 8.19 -20.63
N LYS A 288 27.53 8.15 -20.40
CA LYS A 288 28.53 8.44 -21.44
C LYS A 288 29.17 7.13 -21.92
N ASN A 289 29.14 6.91 -23.23
CA ASN A 289 29.68 5.71 -23.90
C ASN A 289 29.10 4.40 -23.33
N PRO A 290 27.78 4.18 -23.44
CA PRO A 290 27.18 2.94 -22.98
C PRO A 290 27.77 1.73 -23.70
N GLU A 291 27.96 0.65 -22.95
CA GLU A 291 28.29 -0.66 -23.53
C GLU A 291 27.00 -1.37 -23.95
N ARG A 292 26.86 -1.64 -25.24
CA ARG A 292 25.74 -2.43 -25.75
C ARG A 292 25.99 -3.91 -25.46
N VAL A 293 25.15 -4.51 -24.62
CA VAL A 293 25.23 -5.92 -24.23
C VAL A 293 24.07 -6.70 -24.83
N LEU A 294 24.38 -7.88 -25.39
CA LEU A 294 23.40 -8.81 -25.93
C LEU A 294 22.73 -9.57 -24.78
N VAL A 295 21.40 -9.59 -24.77
CA VAL A 295 20.59 -10.35 -23.82
C VAL A 295 19.87 -11.46 -24.59
N LYS A 296 20.02 -12.70 -24.14
CA LYS A 296 19.37 -13.90 -24.68
C LYS A 296 18.41 -14.49 -23.65
N GLU A 297 17.65 -15.48 -24.07
CA GLU A 297 16.79 -16.28 -23.19
C GLU A 297 17.58 -16.97 -22.06
N ASP A 298 18.82 -17.38 -22.32
CA ASP A 298 19.70 -18.05 -21.35
C ASP A 298 20.68 -17.09 -20.63
N SER A 299 20.59 -15.78 -20.86
CA SER A 299 21.45 -14.80 -20.22
C SER A 299 21.20 -14.73 -18.72
N LYS A 300 22.28 -14.67 -17.93
CA LYS A 300 22.19 -14.49 -16.48
C LYS A 300 22.06 -13.00 -16.16
N VAL A 301 20.87 -12.59 -15.69
CA VAL A 301 20.56 -11.20 -15.30
C VAL A 301 20.42 -11.08 -13.79
N GLU A 302 21.28 -10.29 -13.16
CA GLU A 302 21.23 -9.96 -11.73
C GLU A 302 20.87 -8.48 -11.56
N LEU A 303 19.90 -8.17 -10.69
CA LEU A 303 19.66 -6.79 -10.26
C LEU A 303 20.43 -6.54 -8.98
N LEU A 304 21.24 -5.50 -8.97
CA LEU A 304 22.20 -5.27 -7.89
C LEU A 304 21.74 -4.18 -6.94
N SER A 305 21.31 -3.04 -7.47
CA SER A 305 20.88 -1.87 -6.68
C SER A 305 20.12 -0.88 -7.55
N CYS A 306 19.33 -0.01 -6.94
CA CYS A 306 18.66 1.09 -7.61
C CYS A 306 19.15 2.43 -7.05
N ALA A 307 19.44 3.39 -7.92
CA ALA A 307 19.64 4.78 -7.55
C ALA A 307 18.38 5.58 -7.91
N THR A 308 17.70 6.15 -6.92
CA THR A 308 16.49 6.98 -7.15
C THR A 308 16.21 7.96 -6.02
N VAL A 309 15.29 8.90 -6.27
CA VAL A 309 14.73 9.81 -5.28
C VAL A 309 13.42 9.23 -4.76
N VAL A 310 13.43 8.85 -3.48
CA VAL A 310 12.23 8.40 -2.75
C VAL A 310 11.70 9.56 -1.93
N GLN A 311 10.39 9.79 -1.99
CA GLN A 311 9.69 10.74 -1.15
C GLN A 311 9.04 10.00 0.02
N TRP A 312 9.23 10.56 1.21
CA TRP A 312 8.63 10.10 2.46
C TRP A 312 7.66 11.16 2.94
N SER A 313 6.40 10.77 3.18
CA SER A 313 5.44 11.57 3.92
C SER A 313 5.12 10.87 5.24
N GLU A 314 5.32 11.59 6.35
CA GLU A 314 4.98 11.07 7.68
C GLU A 314 3.46 11.13 7.89
N GLY A 315 2.87 10.02 8.31
CA GLY A 315 1.45 9.98 8.68
C GLY A 315 1.18 10.72 9.99
N LEU A 316 -0.01 11.29 10.12
CA LEU A 316 -0.40 12.06 11.29
C LEU A 316 -0.65 11.14 12.49
N THR A 317 -0.02 11.44 13.63
CA THR A 317 -0.17 10.67 14.89
C THR A 317 -1.34 11.14 15.74
N SER A 318 -1.92 12.30 15.42
CA SER A 318 -3.16 12.75 16.06
C SER A 318 -4.24 11.69 15.83
N ARG A 319 -5.03 11.39 16.89
CA ARG A 319 -6.22 10.49 16.80
C ARG A 319 -6.90 10.71 15.46
N PRO A 320 -7.28 9.67 14.69
CA PRO A 320 -7.82 9.83 13.34
C PRO A 320 -8.86 10.97 13.34
N THR A 321 -8.43 12.16 12.90
CA THR A 321 -9.17 13.43 13.06
C THR A 321 -10.08 13.67 11.87
N GLY A 322 -10.09 12.75 10.91
CA GLY A 322 -11.00 12.74 9.78
C GLY A 322 -12.38 12.24 10.19
N LYS A 323 -13.31 12.30 9.23
CA LYS A 323 -14.53 11.51 9.30
C LYS A 323 -14.16 10.07 9.70
N PRO A 324 -15.02 9.34 10.44
CA PRO A 324 -14.73 7.98 10.96
C PRO A 324 -14.42 6.90 9.91
N ASP A 325 -14.11 7.29 8.67
CA ASP A 325 -14.35 6.58 7.42
C ASP A 325 -13.18 6.74 6.41
N SER A 326 -12.00 7.24 6.80
CA SER A 326 -10.88 7.42 5.86
C SER A 326 -9.49 7.22 6.48
N MET A 327 -8.54 6.73 5.67
CA MET A 327 -7.10 6.71 5.98
C MET A 327 -6.43 8.07 5.66
N ASP A 328 -7.14 9.18 5.88
CA ASP A 328 -6.62 10.53 5.55
C ASP A 328 -5.43 10.94 6.43
N ASP A 329 -5.21 10.24 7.55
CA ASP A 329 -4.05 10.40 8.42
C ASP A 329 -2.81 9.62 7.95
N GLN A 330 -2.90 8.91 6.82
CA GLN A 330 -1.81 8.11 6.30
C GLN A 330 -0.63 8.97 5.81
N GLY A 331 0.56 8.44 6.03
CA GLY A 331 1.76 8.79 5.27
C GLY A 331 1.92 7.85 4.10
N GLY A 332 3.05 7.96 3.40
CA GLY A 332 3.34 7.12 2.26
C GLY A 332 4.79 7.18 1.83
N ILE A 333 5.16 6.22 0.99
CA ILE A 333 6.45 6.14 0.33
C ILE A 333 6.19 6.17 -1.18
N SER A 334 6.81 7.09 -1.89
CA SER A 334 6.68 7.17 -3.35
C SER A 334 8.03 7.31 -4.03
N VAL A 335 8.17 6.71 -5.21
CA VAL A 335 9.39 6.76 -6.02
C VAL A 335 9.18 7.69 -7.21
N SER A 336 10.08 8.65 -7.40
CA SER A 336 10.03 9.53 -8.58
C SER A 336 10.33 8.72 -9.85
N SER A 337 9.46 8.82 -10.86
CA SER A 337 9.64 8.20 -12.18
C SER A 337 10.87 8.70 -12.91
N ASP A 338 11.14 10.01 -12.81
CA ASP A 338 12.10 10.70 -13.70
C ASP A 338 13.58 10.40 -13.39
N ASN A 339 13.86 9.66 -12.31
CA ASN A 339 15.23 9.45 -11.81
C ASN A 339 15.49 8.02 -11.32
N VAL A 340 14.82 7.03 -11.90
CA VAL A 340 15.08 5.61 -11.58
C VAL A 340 16.24 5.09 -12.41
N GLN A 341 17.31 4.67 -11.75
CA GLN A 341 18.48 4.07 -12.37
C GLN A 341 18.71 2.70 -11.75
N LEU A 342 18.78 1.65 -12.57
CA LEU A 342 18.97 0.29 -12.08
C LEU A 342 20.36 -0.23 -12.44
N LYS A 343 21.10 -0.65 -11.43
CA LYS A 343 22.37 -1.34 -11.62
C LYS A 343 22.12 -2.81 -11.85
N VAL A 344 22.63 -3.33 -12.95
CA VAL A 344 22.43 -4.71 -13.38
C VAL A 344 23.76 -5.37 -13.72
N ARG A 345 23.77 -6.70 -13.66
CA ARG A 345 24.84 -7.53 -14.24
C ARG A 345 24.24 -8.52 -15.21
N VAL A 346 24.71 -8.47 -16.47
CA VAL A 346 24.29 -9.35 -17.55
C VAL A 346 25.50 -10.12 -18.03
N ASP A 347 25.49 -11.45 -17.86
CA ASP A 347 26.58 -12.34 -18.30
C ASP A 347 27.98 -11.89 -17.83
N GLY A 348 28.04 -11.39 -16.59
CA GLY A 348 29.26 -10.89 -15.95
C GLY A 348 29.61 -9.42 -16.26
N LYS A 349 28.90 -8.75 -17.18
CA LYS A 349 29.07 -7.33 -17.47
C LYS A 349 28.13 -6.49 -16.60
N GLU A 350 28.67 -5.48 -15.95
CA GLU A 350 27.95 -4.66 -14.98
C GLU A 350 27.82 -3.22 -15.44
N GLY A 351 26.64 -2.63 -15.25
CA GLY A 351 26.40 -1.22 -15.52
C GLY A 351 25.00 -0.79 -15.10
N TRP A 352 24.67 0.46 -15.41
CA TRP A 352 23.40 1.09 -15.10
C TRP A 352 22.51 1.17 -16.34
N ILE A 353 21.21 0.94 -16.16
CA ILE A 353 20.19 1.18 -17.18
C ILE A 353 19.23 2.26 -16.70
N HIS A 354 18.83 3.14 -17.63
CA HIS A 354 18.04 4.35 -17.32
C HIS A 354 16.77 4.48 -18.17
N ALA A 355 16.67 3.74 -19.28
CA ALA A 355 15.62 3.91 -20.27
C ALA A 355 14.61 2.76 -20.24
N ASP A 356 13.35 3.07 -20.52
CA ASP A 356 12.26 2.09 -20.57
C ASP A 356 12.55 0.95 -21.54
N GLU A 357 13.22 1.23 -22.67
CA GLU A 357 13.62 0.20 -23.62
C GLU A 357 14.58 -0.83 -23.00
N ASP A 358 15.52 -0.38 -22.17
CA ASP A 358 16.47 -1.27 -21.48
C ASP A 358 15.78 -2.05 -20.36
N PHE A 359 14.83 -1.45 -19.63
CA PHE A 359 14.02 -2.16 -18.64
C PHE A 359 13.19 -3.26 -19.32
N ASN A 360 12.48 -2.92 -20.39
CA ASN A 360 11.70 -3.88 -21.19
C ASN A 360 12.58 -5.00 -21.76
N ALA A 361 13.79 -4.68 -22.23
CA ALA A 361 14.74 -5.66 -22.73
C ALA A 361 15.22 -6.66 -21.65
N LEU A 362 15.10 -6.32 -20.37
CA LEU A 362 15.35 -7.24 -19.25
C LEU A 362 14.09 -7.94 -18.74
N GLY A 363 12.96 -7.80 -19.42
CA GLY A 363 11.67 -8.35 -18.96
C GLY A 363 11.14 -7.62 -17.72
N LEU A 364 11.42 -6.31 -17.60
CA LEU A 364 10.92 -5.43 -16.54
C LEU A 364 9.96 -4.39 -17.16
N PRO A 365 8.75 -4.80 -17.57
CA PRO A 365 7.82 -3.88 -18.20
C PRO A 365 7.38 -2.78 -17.25
N PHE A 366 7.00 -1.64 -17.81
CA PHE A 366 6.32 -0.60 -17.05
C PHE A 366 4.91 -1.09 -16.71
N GLU A 367 4.60 -1.26 -15.43
CA GLU A 367 3.25 -1.59 -14.97
C GLU A 367 2.60 -0.31 -14.42
N GLN A 368 1.45 0.05 -15.02
CA GLN A 368 0.67 1.25 -14.66
C GLN A 368 -0.27 1.02 -13.49
#